data_AF-A0A9N9D6Y2-F1
#
_entry.id   AF-A0A9N9D6Y2-F1
#
_cell.length_a   1.000
_cell.length_b   1.000
_cell.length_c   1.000
_cell.angle_alpha   90.00
_cell.angle_beta   90.00
_cell.angle_gamma   90.00
#
_symmetry.space_group_name_H-M   'P 1'
#
loop_
_entity.id
_entity.type
_entity.pdbx_description
1 polymer ?
#
loop_
_entity_poly.entity_id
_entity_poly.type
_entity_poly.pdbx_seq_one_letter_code
_entity_poly.pdbx_strand_id
1 'polypeptide(L)' 'MSVSLDRTVFTEISRLHLTIEEKTALRSFFSNCNDKREVAQEVLKDCPTDDEKVAYLKTFLTP' A
#
# COMPACT_ATOMS: atom_id res chain seq x y z
N MET A 1 -15.69 -20.37 0.65
CA MET A 1 -14.77 -19.80 1.65
C MET A 1 -14.50 -18.36 1.24
N SER A 2 -15.30 -17.41 1.72
CA SER A 2 -15.13 -16.01 1.37
C SER A 2 -14.15 -15.41 2.36
N VAL A 3 -12.86 -15.42 2.02
CA VAL A 3 -11.84 -14.71 2.79
C VAL A 3 -12.09 -13.23 2.51
N SER A 4 -12.81 -12.57 3.41
CA SER A 4 -12.95 -11.11 3.42
C SER A 4 -11.57 -10.51 3.71
N LEU A 5 -10.72 -10.43 2.69
CA LEU A 5 -9.46 -9.68 2.71
C LEU A 5 -9.81 -8.19 2.66
N ASP A 6 -10.33 -7.68 3.79
CA ASP A 6 -10.26 -6.26 4.14
C ASP A 6 -8.82 -5.97 4.60
N ARG A 7 -7.85 -6.24 3.71
CA ARG A 7 -6.47 -5.81 3.89
C ARG A 7 -6.42 -4.37 3.43
N THR A 8 -6.72 -3.47 4.36
CA THR A 8 -6.52 -2.03 4.12
C THR A 8 -5.09 -1.78 3.62
N VAL A 9 -4.90 -0.83 2.72
CA VAL A 9 -3.57 -0.39 2.23
C VAL A 9 -2.57 -0.21 3.39
N PHE A 10 -3.04 0.26 4.55
CA PHE A 10 -2.23 0.40 5.77
C PHE A 10 -1.74 -0.92 6.36
N THR A 11 -2.52 -2.00 6.28
CA THR A 11 -2.10 -3.35 6.67
C THR A 11 -0.96 -3.84 5.78
N GLU A 12 -1.07 -3.64 4.47
CA GLU A 12 0.00 -4.01 3.53
C GLU A 12 1.25 -3.15 3.76
N ILE A 13 1.12 -1.83 3.90
CA ILE A 13 2.24 -0.94 4.26
C ILE A 13 2.93 -1.40 5.55
N SER A 14 2.16 -1.83 6.56
CA SER A 14 2.73 -2.33 7.81
C SER A 14 3.45 -3.68 7.66
N ARG A 15 2.90 -4.60 6.85
CA ARG A 15 3.46 -5.93 6.60
C ARG A 15 4.71 -5.90 5.73
N LEU A 16 4.74 -5.03 4.72
CA LEU A 16 5.83 -4.99 3.74
C LEU A 16 7.15 -4.53 4.37
N HIS A 17 8.25 -4.94 3.74
CA HIS A 17 9.64 -4.63 4.11
C HIS A 17 10.05 -3.20 3.71
N LEU A 18 9.25 -2.22 4.11
CA LEU A 18 9.51 -0.79 3.95
C LEU A 18 10.23 -0.23 5.19
N THR A 19 11.00 0.85 5.04
CA THR A 19 11.58 1.57 6.17
C THR A 19 10.49 2.33 6.95
N ILE A 20 10.82 2.75 8.18
CA ILE A 20 9.87 3.51 9.02
C ILE A 20 9.47 4.83 8.35
N GLU A 21 10.41 5.50 7.68
CA GLU A 21 10.16 6.74 6.93
C GLU A 21 9.20 6.51 5.77
N GLU A 22 9.44 5.46 4.97
CA GLU A 22 8.58 5.09 3.84
C GLU A 22 7.15 4.76 4.31
N LYS A 23 7.01 3.99 5.40
CA LYS A 23 5.71 3.66 6.00
C LYS A 23 4.97 4.91 6.46
N THR A 24 5.68 5.86 7.04
CA THR A 24 5.11 7.12 7.55
C THR A 24 4.65 8.01 6.40
N ALA A 25 5.47 8.19 5.37
CA ALA A 25 5.14 8.99 4.20
C ALA A 25 3.95 8.39 3.42
N LEU A 26 3.92 7.07 3.19
CA LEU A 26 2.77 6.41 2.55
C LEU A 26 1.50 6.55 3.38
N ARG A 27 1.59 6.37 4.71
CA ARG A 27 0.45 6.55 5.61
C ARG A 27 -0.11 7.97 5.52
N SER A 28 0.77 8.97 5.53
CA SER A 28 0.37 10.38 5.38
C SER A 28 -0.28 10.63 4.02
N PHE A 29 0.32 10.14 2.94
CA PHE A 29 -0.18 10.28 1.58
C PHE A 29 -1.58 9.67 1.40
N PHE A 30 -1.77 8.40 1.76
CA PHE A 30 -3.06 7.73 1.62
C PHE A 30 -4.11 8.19 2.63
N SER A 31 -3.69 8.84 3.73
CA SER A 31 -4.63 9.51 4.64
C SER A 31 -5.17 10.80 4.04
N ASN A 32 -4.44 11.45 3.13
CA ASN A 32 -4.86 12.70 2.49
C ASN A 32 -5.51 12.48 1.11
N CYS A 33 -5.18 11.36 0.44
CA CYS A 33 -5.68 11.03 -0.90
C CYS A 33 -6.51 9.74 -0.88
N ASN A 34 -7.80 9.85 -0.52
CA ASN A 34 -8.72 8.71 -0.47
C ASN A 34 -8.91 8.03 -1.84
N ASP A 35 -9.00 8.81 -2.93
CA ASP A 35 -9.16 8.24 -4.29
C ASP A 35 -7.97 7.36 -4.69
N LYS A 36 -6.75 7.81 -4.36
CA LYS A 36 -5.52 7.04 -4.62
C LYS A 36 -5.40 5.82 -3.72
N ARG A 37 -6.00 5.86 -2.53
CA ARG A 37 -6.02 4.73 -1.60
C ARG A 37 -6.86 3.59 -2.15
N GLU A 38 -8.02 3.87 -2.72
CA GLU A 38 -8.87 2.82 -3.34
C GLU A 38 -8.16 2.18 -4.53
N VAL A 39 -7.59 2.99 -5.43
CA VAL A 39 -6.80 2.49 -6.56
C VAL A 39 -5.60 1.65 -6.10
N ALA A 40 -4.85 2.14 -5.10
CA ALA A 40 -3.74 1.38 -4.54
C ALA A 40 -4.19 0.06 -3.91
N GLN A 41 -5.38 0.01 -3.31
CA GLN A 41 -5.91 -1.23 -2.75
C GLN A 41 -6.20 -2.27 -3.84
N GLU A 42 -6.73 -1.86 -4.99
CA GLU A 42 -6.97 -2.77 -6.12
C GLU A 42 -5.65 -3.27 -6.71
N VAL A 43 -4.69 -2.38 -6.95
CA VAL A 43 -3.37 -2.76 -7.47
C VAL A 43 -2.63 -3.70 -6.51
N LEU A 44 -2.69 -3.45 -5.20
CA LEU A 44 -2.07 -4.32 -4.18
C LEU A 44 -2.79 -5.69 -4.06
N LYS A 45 -4.06 -5.79 -4.46
CA LYS A 45 -4.76 -7.08 -4.56
C LYS A 45 -4.33 -7.88 -5.78
N ASP A 46 -4.08 -7.19 -6.89
CA ASP A 46 -3.68 -7.82 -8.15
C ASP A 46 -2.19 -8.23 -8.14
N CYS A 47 -1.34 -7.49 -7.41
CA CYS A 47 0.09 -7.81 -7.28
C CYS A 47 0.31 -9.15 -6.53
N PRO A 48 0.94 -10.15 -7.17
CA PRO A 48 1.15 -11.47 -6.56
C PRO A 48 2.32 -11.49 -5.57
N THR A 49 3.31 -10.60 -5.69
CA THR A 49 4.51 -10.60 -4.84
C THR A 49 4.62 -9.36 -3.95
N ASP A 50 5.29 -9.52 -2.80
CA ASP A 50 5.55 -8.41 -1.87
C ASP A 50 6.53 -7.39 -2.48
N ASP A 51 7.48 -7.82 -3.31
CA ASP A 51 8.41 -6.94 -4.02
C ASP A 51 7.70 -6.02 -5.01
N GLU A 52 6.73 -6.52 -5.78
CA GLU A 52 5.93 -5.69 -6.70
C GLU A 52 5.09 -4.66 -5.95
N LYS A 53 4.51 -5.06 -4.82
CA LYS A 53 3.76 -4.14 -3.93
C LYS A 53 4.65 -3.03 -3.39
N VAL A 54 5.87 -3.38 -2.95
CA VAL A 54 6.87 -2.42 -2.49
C VAL A 54 7.27 -1.47 -3.63
N ALA A 55 7.55 -2.00 -4.81
CA ALA A 55 7.90 -1.18 -5.98
C ALA A 55 6.79 -0.20 -6.33
N TYR A 56 5.54 -0.66 -6.37
CA TYR A 56 4.37 0.20 -6.60
C TYR A 56 4.23 1.27 -5.52
N LEU A 57 4.31 0.91 -4.24
CA LEU A 57 4.22 1.88 -3.14
C LEU A 57 5.34 2.93 -3.19
N LYS A 58 6.57 2.54 -3.54
CA LYS A 58 7.68 3.49 -3.69
C LYS A 58 7.45 4.55 -4.78
N THR A 59 6.58 4.30 -5.77
CA THR A 59 6.21 5.32 -6.77
C THR A 59 5.47 6.52 -6.18
N PHE A 60 4.84 6.37 -5.00
CA PHE A 60 4.17 7.47 -4.28
C PHE A 60 5.09 8.20 -3.30
N LEU A 61 6.31 7.70 -3.12
CA LEU A 61 7.32 8.27 -2.23
C LEU A 61 8.35 9.13 -2.96
N THR A 62 8.32 9.11 -4.29
CA THR A 62 9.19 9.93 -5.13
C THR A 62 8.56 11.33 -5.30
N PRO A 63 9.34 12.42 -5.17
CA PRO A 63 8.83 13.79 -5.31
C PRO A 63 8.27 14.11 -6.70
#